data_AF-A0A925T3W5-F1
#
_entry.id   AF-A0A925T3W5-F1
#
_cell.length_a   1.000
_cell.length_b   1.000
_cell.length_c   1.000
_cell.angle_alpha   90.00
_cell.angle_beta   90.00
_cell.angle_gamma   90.00
#
_symmetry.space_group_name_H-M   'P 1'
#
loop_
_entity.id
_entity.type
_entity.pdbx_description
1 polymer ?
#
loop_
_entity_poly.entity_id
_entity_poly.type
_entity_poly.pdbx_seq_one_letter_code
_entity_poly.pdbx_strand_id
1 'polypeptide(L)'
;MKHLLLLFRRARFFLLVLGLLGISAAAISTWRSSALKTDEEAEGKRQYHARIRDGVGREVQFASPGDAPGLIRSSVNSVDNFIFKRSGVKLSGPTKNRIAEMEQRTLNGEARRLTVSELNDVLTATAFERLGRLTDEEILHIDDNLRGFNAPDLPKRYTRRVIHLPGRGVLISRDEFLEQVKAMRAETNTLLGQVLKAATHREVQRNVHRRIRDLSEAVPEKFVGAWDTTNDREGDRGVTPLQAVLIAYSVASSDLLSDSEANLTKRMKGNQAGLTRINGERYPSPEGHLAYGVNGYITSTPLDLVFDEQTINRMLDHIQERSAS
;
A
#
# COMPACT_ATOMS: atom_id res chain seq x y z
N MET A 1 29.70 22.58 7.77
CA MET A 1 28.72 22.21 8.82
C MET A 1 27.29 22.71 8.56
N LYS A 2 27.04 23.99 8.23
CA LYS A 2 25.67 24.49 7.95
C LYS A 2 24.98 23.80 6.76
N HIS A 3 25.71 23.50 5.68
CA HIS A 3 25.19 22.69 4.55
C HIS A 3 24.87 21.24 4.96
N LEU A 4 25.66 20.64 5.86
CA LEU A 4 25.43 19.29 6.38
C LEU A 4 24.17 19.24 7.27
N LEU A 5 23.93 20.28 8.07
CA LEU A 5 22.72 20.42 8.91
C LEU A 5 21.44 20.67 8.08
N LEU A 6 21.54 21.43 6.98
CA LEU A 6 20.47 21.59 6.00
C LEU A 6 20.21 20.28 5.24
N LEU A 7 21.26 19.54 4.89
CA LEU A 7 21.18 18.18 4.31
C LEU A 7 20.52 17.20 5.29
N PHE A 8 20.83 17.25 6.59
CA PHE A 8 20.19 16.41 7.61
C PHE A 8 18.73 16.78 7.90
N ARG A 9 18.37 18.07 7.82
CA ARG A 9 16.97 18.53 7.93
C ARG A 9 16.14 18.09 6.73
N ARG A 10 16.70 18.22 5.51
CA ARG A 10 16.09 17.72 4.28
C ARG A 10 16.01 16.18 4.29
N ALA A 11 17.04 15.46 4.73
CA ALA A 11 17.05 14.00 4.91
C ALA A 11 16.05 13.46 5.95
N ARG A 12 15.85 14.17 7.05
CA ARG A 12 14.80 13.84 8.02
C ARG A 12 13.39 13.99 7.45
N PHE A 13 13.21 14.89 6.49
CA PHE A 13 11.94 15.07 5.79
C PHE A 13 11.81 14.18 4.55
N PHE A 14 12.92 13.76 3.95
CA PHE A 14 12.95 12.71 2.93
C PHE A 14 12.49 11.35 3.48
N LEU A 15 12.78 11.07 4.75
CA LEU A 15 12.14 9.98 5.54
C LEU A 15 10.68 10.25 5.92
N LEU A 16 10.14 11.44 5.67
CA LEU A 16 8.74 11.79 5.92
C LEU A 16 7.89 11.67 4.66
N VAL A 17 8.40 11.95 3.45
CA VAL A 17 7.56 11.86 2.23
C VAL A 17 7.62 10.49 1.56
N LEU A 18 8.74 9.76 1.67
CA LEU A 18 8.91 8.39 1.19
C LEU A 18 8.98 7.35 2.33
N GLY A 19 8.97 7.81 3.58
CA GLY A 19 8.96 6.96 4.77
C GLY A 19 7.59 6.42 5.13
N LEU A 20 7.27 5.33 4.47
CA LEU A 20 6.13 4.48 4.68
C LEU A 20 6.25 3.73 6.06
N LEU A 21 5.39 4.09 7.02
CA LEU A 21 5.04 3.44 8.33
C LEU A 21 5.91 3.70 9.57
N GLY A 22 5.37 3.80 10.80
CA GLY A 22 4.01 3.65 11.36
C GLY A 22 3.91 4.43 12.70
N ILE A 23 2.87 4.48 13.54
CA ILE A 23 1.68 3.68 13.89
C ILE A 23 0.61 4.69 14.40
N SER A 24 -0.68 4.45 14.17
CA SER A 24 -1.72 4.77 15.17
C SER A 24 -3.04 4.05 14.89
N ALA A 25 -3.12 2.81 15.35
CA ALA A 25 -4.35 2.26 15.89
C ALA A 25 -3.97 1.55 17.20
N ALA A 26 -4.67 1.90 18.29
CA ALA A 26 -4.57 1.34 19.64
C ALA A 26 -3.36 1.73 20.51
N ALA A 27 -3.33 2.98 20.99
CA ALA A 27 -2.58 3.33 22.21
C ALA A 27 -3.23 4.52 22.95
N ILE A 28 -4.54 4.45 23.23
CA ILE A 28 -5.15 5.20 24.33
C ILE A 28 -5.94 4.20 25.18
N SER A 29 -5.20 3.29 25.79
CA SER A 29 -5.40 2.90 27.17
C SER A 29 -4.21 2.03 27.51
N THR A 30 -3.54 2.32 28.61
CA THR A 30 -3.24 1.31 29.62
C THR A 30 -2.24 1.85 30.61
N TRP A 31 -2.73 2.11 31.80
CA TRP A 31 -2.02 1.72 33.00
C TRP A 31 -2.97 0.81 33.79
N ARG A 32 -2.89 -0.51 33.57
CA ARG A 32 -3.09 -1.60 34.55
C ARG A 32 -3.11 -3.01 33.89
N SER A 33 -2.48 -3.95 34.61
CA SER A 33 -2.42 -5.44 34.50
C SER A 33 -2.03 -6.11 33.16
N SER A 34 -0.92 -6.86 33.17
CA SER A 34 -0.32 -7.57 32.03
C SER A 34 -1.09 -8.79 31.53
N ALA A 35 -1.86 -9.50 32.37
CA ALA A 35 -2.59 -10.70 31.94
C ALA A 35 -3.80 -10.38 31.04
N LEU A 36 -4.57 -9.34 31.38
CA LEU A 36 -5.69 -8.87 30.55
C LEU A 36 -5.22 -8.30 29.20
N LYS A 37 -4.02 -7.70 29.17
CA LYS A 37 -3.42 -7.18 27.94
C LYS A 37 -3.07 -8.28 26.94
N THR A 38 -2.54 -9.41 27.40
CA THR A 38 -2.18 -10.52 26.51
C THR A 38 -3.42 -11.13 25.86
N ASP A 39 -4.53 -11.26 26.61
CA ASP A 39 -5.79 -11.77 26.06
C ASP A 39 -6.45 -10.77 25.10
N GLU A 40 -6.42 -9.47 25.41
CA GLU A 40 -6.91 -8.40 24.52
C GLU A 40 -6.07 -8.29 23.24
N GLU A 41 -4.75 -8.42 23.33
CA GLU A 41 -3.85 -8.42 22.16
C GLU A 41 -4.08 -9.65 21.28
N ALA A 42 -4.21 -10.84 21.88
CA ALA A 42 -4.51 -12.06 21.15
C ALA A 42 -5.88 -12.01 20.47
N GLU A 43 -6.90 -11.48 21.17
CA GLU A 43 -8.24 -11.30 20.61
C GLU A 43 -8.24 -10.26 19.50
N GLY A 44 -7.56 -9.12 19.69
CA GLY A 44 -7.38 -8.11 18.64
C GLY A 44 -6.71 -8.67 17.40
N LYS A 45 -5.68 -9.50 17.56
CA LYS A 45 -5.02 -10.21 16.46
C LYS A 45 -5.97 -11.18 15.75
N ARG A 46 -6.74 -11.98 16.50
CA ARG A 46 -7.75 -12.89 15.93
C ARG A 46 -8.80 -12.14 15.12
N GLN A 47 -9.34 -11.04 15.64
CA GLN A 47 -10.32 -10.20 14.95
C GLN A 47 -9.73 -9.56 13.69
N TYR A 48 -8.49 -9.09 13.75
CA TYR A 48 -7.79 -8.57 12.58
C TYR A 48 -7.60 -9.64 11.49
N HIS A 49 -7.18 -10.86 11.86
CA HIS A 49 -7.03 -11.96 10.90
C HIS A 49 -8.37 -12.38 10.30
N ALA A 50 -9.44 -12.42 11.10
CA ALA A 50 -10.79 -12.68 10.59
C ALA A 50 -11.20 -11.63 9.55
N ARG A 51 -10.87 -10.36 9.76
CA ARG A 51 -11.12 -9.29 8.78
C ARG A 51 -10.28 -9.45 7.51
N ILE A 52 -9.02 -9.87 7.59
CA ILE A 52 -8.21 -10.21 6.39
C ILE A 52 -8.86 -11.37 5.63
N ARG A 53 -9.29 -12.41 6.34
CA ARG A 53 -9.99 -13.54 5.72
C ARG A 53 -11.32 -13.11 5.08
N ASP A 54 -12.04 -12.16 5.66
CA ASP A 54 -13.26 -11.60 5.08
C ASP A 54 -13.01 -10.74 3.84
N GLY A 55 -11.87 -10.06 3.76
CA GLY A 55 -11.45 -9.31 2.58
C GLY A 55 -10.80 -10.23 1.56
N VAL A 56 -9.48 -10.13 1.40
CA VAL A 56 -8.72 -10.91 0.41
C VAL A 56 -8.91 -12.43 0.53
N GLY A 57 -9.19 -12.96 1.72
CA GLY A 57 -9.45 -14.40 1.90
C GLY A 57 -10.72 -14.91 1.22
N ARG A 58 -11.74 -14.07 1.03
CA ARG A 58 -13.02 -14.47 0.42
C ARG A 58 -13.30 -13.82 -0.92
N GLU A 59 -12.84 -12.58 -1.12
CA GLU A 59 -13.20 -11.78 -2.31
C GLU A 59 -12.20 -11.91 -3.46
N VAL A 60 -11.01 -12.48 -3.22
CA VAL A 60 -9.98 -12.70 -4.23
C VAL A 60 -9.81 -14.19 -4.50
N GLN A 61 -9.76 -14.59 -5.76
CA GLN A 61 -9.42 -15.96 -6.17
C GLN A 61 -8.07 -15.95 -6.86
N PHE A 62 -7.14 -16.77 -6.37
CA PHE A 62 -5.86 -17.03 -7.04
C PHE A 62 -5.93 -18.36 -7.79
N ALA A 63 -5.27 -18.42 -8.93
CA ALA A 63 -5.02 -19.68 -9.61
C ALA A 63 -3.93 -20.48 -8.88
N SER A 64 -3.94 -21.79 -9.08
CA SER A 64 -3.03 -22.77 -8.50
C SER A 64 -2.18 -23.45 -9.58
N PRO A 65 -1.04 -24.08 -9.21
CA PRO A 65 -0.29 -24.91 -10.15
C PRO A 65 -1.17 -25.97 -10.82
N GLY A 66 -1.09 -26.08 -12.15
CA GLY A 66 -1.90 -26.99 -12.95
C GLY A 66 -3.25 -26.44 -13.43
N ASP A 67 -3.64 -25.24 -12.99
CA ASP A 67 -4.86 -24.59 -13.48
C ASP A 67 -4.76 -24.24 -14.98
N ALA A 68 -5.89 -24.38 -15.68
CA ALA A 68 -5.98 -24.02 -17.08
C ALA A 68 -5.79 -22.50 -17.31
N PRO A 69 -5.30 -22.05 -18.49
CA PRO A 69 -5.05 -20.63 -18.77
C PRO A 69 -6.27 -19.72 -18.51
N GLY A 70 -7.49 -20.23 -18.73
CA GLY A 70 -8.73 -19.50 -18.44
C GLY A 70 -8.91 -19.17 -16.96
N LEU A 71 -8.54 -20.09 -16.06
CA LEU A 71 -8.60 -19.86 -14.61
C LEU A 71 -7.55 -18.84 -14.15
N ILE A 72 -6.36 -18.85 -14.76
CA ILE A 72 -5.31 -17.84 -14.49
C ILE A 72 -5.78 -16.44 -14.91
N ARG A 73 -6.41 -16.30 -16.08
CA ARG A 73 -7.01 -15.02 -16.47
C ARG A 73 -8.14 -14.60 -15.53
N SER A 74 -8.96 -15.55 -15.07
CA SER A 74 -10.00 -15.26 -14.07
C SER A 74 -9.41 -14.83 -12.73
N SER A 75 -8.27 -15.37 -12.28
CA SER A 75 -7.62 -14.90 -11.05
C SER A 75 -7.10 -13.47 -11.19
N VAL A 76 -6.52 -13.11 -12.34
CA VAL A 76 -6.10 -11.73 -12.61
C VAL A 76 -7.31 -10.78 -12.58
N ASN A 77 -8.43 -11.16 -13.22
CA ASN A 77 -9.65 -10.37 -13.17
C ASN A 77 -10.26 -10.29 -11.76
N SER A 78 -10.13 -11.34 -10.94
CA SER A 78 -10.58 -11.32 -9.55
C SER A 78 -9.80 -10.28 -8.73
N VAL A 79 -8.47 -10.25 -8.85
CA VAL A 79 -7.62 -9.23 -8.20
C VAL A 79 -7.92 -7.82 -8.72
N ASP A 80 -8.03 -7.64 -10.03
CA ASP A 80 -8.38 -6.35 -10.65
C ASP A 80 -9.73 -5.82 -10.14
N ASN A 81 -10.76 -6.68 -10.10
CA ASN A 81 -12.08 -6.31 -9.58
C ASN A 81 -12.04 -5.99 -8.08
N PHE A 82 -11.26 -6.73 -7.30
CA PHE A 82 -11.08 -6.45 -5.88
C PHE A 82 -10.44 -5.08 -5.64
N ILE A 83 -9.38 -4.75 -6.39
CA ILE A 83 -8.73 -3.43 -6.35
C ILE A 83 -9.73 -2.34 -6.78
N PHE A 84 -10.41 -2.54 -7.90
CA PHE A 84 -11.35 -1.57 -8.46
C PHE A 84 -12.48 -1.22 -7.49
N LYS A 85 -13.10 -2.21 -6.85
CA LYS A 85 -14.18 -1.96 -5.89
C LYS A 85 -13.75 -1.13 -4.68
N ARG A 86 -12.45 -1.16 -4.35
CA ARG A 86 -11.91 -0.54 -3.15
C ARG A 86 -11.28 0.82 -3.42
N SER A 87 -10.73 1.03 -4.62
CA SER A 87 -10.00 2.24 -4.99
C SER A 87 -10.36 2.89 -6.33
N GLY A 88 -11.17 2.23 -7.15
CA GLY A 88 -11.64 2.77 -8.43
C GLY A 88 -10.61 2.66 -9.56
N VAL A 89 -9.41 2.20 -9.25
CA VAL A 89 -8.33 1.94 -10.21
C VAL A 89 -8.57 0.61 -10.91
N LYS A 90 -8.31 0.56 -12.22
CA LYS A 90 -8.37 -0.66 -13.03
C LYS A 90 -7.05 -0.89 -13.77
N LEU A 91 -6.67 -2.15 -13.90
CA LEU A 91 -5.58 -2.56 -14.77
C LEU A 91 -6.05 -2.56 -16.23
N SER A 92 -5.18 -2.10 -17.15
CA SER A 92 -5.47 -2.15 -18.58
C SER A 92 -5.59 -3.60 -19.07
N GLY A 93 -6.34 -3.83 -20.15
CA GLY A 93 -6.43 -5.15 -20.79
C GLY A 93 -5.04 -5.74 -21.14
N PRO A 94 -4.15 -4.97 -21.81
CA PRO A 94 -2.78 -5.40 -22.06
C PRO A 94 -2.00 -5.77 -20.79
N THR A 95 -2.05 -4.94 -19.74
CA THR A 95 -1.39 -5.23 -18.46
C THR A 95 -1.93 -6.51 -17.83
N LYS A 96 -3.25 -6.75 -17.86
CA LYS A 96 -3.84 -7.99 -17.35
C LYS A 96 -3.38 -9.23 -18.10
N ASN A 97 -3.30 -9.16 -19.42
CA ASN A 97 -2.80 -10.27 -20.24
C ASN A 97 -1.34 -10.58 -19.88
N ARG A 98 -0.52 -9.54 -19.74
CA ARG A 98 0.89 -9.69 -19.34
C ARG A 98 1.04 -10.32 -17.95
N ILE A 99 0.25 -9.88 -16.97
CA ILE A 99 0.24 -10.50 -15.63
C ILE A 99 -0.17 -11.96 -15.73
N ALA A 100 -1.20 -12.30 -16.51
CA ALA A 100 -1.66 -13.67 -16.68
C ALA A 100 -0.58 -14.58 -17.31
N GLU A 101 0.15 -14.08 -18.31
CA GLU A 101 1.29 -14.79 -18.92
C GLU A 101 2.42 -15.04 -17.91
N MET A 102 2.80 -14.02 -17.15
CA MET A 102 3.85 -14.14 -16.12
C MET A 102 3.42 -15.07 -14.98
N GLU A 103 2.16 -15.00 -14.55
CA GLU A 103 1.58 -15.88 -13.55
C GLU A 103 1.59 -17.33 -14.05
N GLN A 104 1.18 -17.56 -15.29
CA GLN A 104 1.18 -18.89 -15.90
C GLN A 104 2.57 -19.51 -15.94
N ARG A 105 3.58 -18.76 -16.41
CA ARG A 105 4.97 -19.23 -16.40
C ARG A 105 5.44 -19.58 -14.99
N THR A 106 5.07 -18.78 -14.01
CA THR A 106 5.42 -19.01 -12.60
C THR A 106 4.73 -20.25 -12.03
N LEU A 107 3.43 -20.44 -12.31
CA LEU A 107 2.65 -21.59 -11.85
C LEU A 107 3.05 -22.91 -12.54
N ASN A 108 3.57 -22.84 -13.76
CA ASN A 108 4.15 -23.98 -14.49
C ASN A 108 5.59 -24.31 -14.06
N GLY A 109 6.22 -23.48 -13.23
CA GLY A 109 7.63 -23.64 -12.84
C GLY A 109 8.64 -23.20 -13.91
N GLU A 110 8.20 -22.52 -14.97
CA GLU A 110 9.06 -21.95 -16.02
C GLU A 110 9.74 -20.64 -15.59
N ALA A 111 9.17 -19.99 -14.58
CA ALA A 111 9.76 -18.86 -13.87
C ALA A 111 9.63 -19.10 -12.37
N ARG A 112 10.61 -18.66 -11.58
CA ARG A 112 10.50 -18.78 -10.12
C ARG A 112 9.64 -17.66 -9.55
N ARG A 113 9.14 -17.90 -8.34
CA ARG A 113 8.51 -16.88 -7.51
C ARG A 113 9.55 -15.87 -7.01
N LEU A 114 9.09 -14.67 -6.67
CA LEU A 114 9.93 -13.63 -6.07
C LEU A 114 10.11 -13.92 -4.59
N THR A 115 11.32 -13.77 -4.09
CA THR A 115 11.53 -13.65 -2.65
C THR A 115 10.91 -12.33 -2.16
N VAL A 116 10.53 -12.24 -0.88
CA VAL A 116 10.10 -10.99 -0.23
C VAL A 116 11.17 -9.91 -0.37
N SER A 117 12.45 -10.26 -0.21
CA SER A 117 13.55 -9.31 -0.41
C SER A 117 13.58 -8.75 -1.83
N GLU A 118 13.38 -9.59 -2.85
CA GLU A 118 13.32 -9.16 -4.24
C GLU A 118 12.09 -8.31 -4.53
N LEU A 119 10.94 -8.65 -3.94
CA LEU A 119 9.76 -7.79 -4.05
C LEU A 119 10.04 -6.38 -3.49
N ASN A 120 10.76 -6.28 -2.37
CA ASN A 120 11.17 -4.98 -1.83
C ASN A 120 12.04 -4.19 -2.82
N ASP A 121 12.99 -4.88 -3.47
CA ASP A 121 13.87 -4.28 -4.48
C ASP A 121 13.07 -3.80 -5.70
N VAL A 122 12.14 -4.62 -6.21
CA VAL A 122 11.26 -4.29 -7.34
C VAL A 122 10.40 -3.07 -7.01
N LEU A 123 9.72 -3.05 -5.87
CA LEU A 123 8.86 -1.93 -5.48
C LEU A 123 9.67 -0.65 -5.25
N THR A 124 10.85 -0.76 -4.63
CA THR A 124 11.74 0.39 -4.41
C THR A 124 12.25 0.94 -5.74
N ALA A 125 12.72 0.08 -6.64
CA ALA A 125 13.21 0.50 -7.96
C ALA A 125 12.11 1.20 -8.76
N THR A 126 10.92 0.59 -8.82
CA THR A 126 9.75 1.14 -9.50
C THR A 126 9.35 2.51 -8.94
N ALA A 127 9.25 2.63 -7.61
CA ALA A 127 8.90 3.89 -6.95
C ALA A 127 9.93 5.00 -7.24
N PHE A 128 11.23 4.66 -7.21
CA PHE A 128 12.29 5.63 -7.43
C PHE A 128 12.39 6.09 -8.89
N GLU A 129 12.14 5.18 -9.84
CA GLU A 129 12.00 5.54 -11.25
C GLU A 129 10.78 6.43 -11.50
N ARG A 130 9.63 6.13 -10.87
CA ARG A 130 8.43 6.94 -10.99
C ARG A 130 8.66 8.35 -10.45
N LEU A 131 9.29 8.46 -9.28
CA LEU A 131 9.69 9.73 -8.67
C LEU A 131 10.50 10.60 -9.63
N GLY A 132 11.48 10.02 -10.32
CA GLY A 132 12.33 10.74 -11.28
C GLY A 132 11.58 11.25 -12.52
N ARG A 133 10.39 10.72 -12.80
CA ARG A 133 9.55 11.06 -13.97
C ARG A 133 8.32 11.89 -13.62
N LEU A 134 8.07 12.20 -12.35
CA LEU A 134 6.90 12.98 -11.94
C LEU A 134 6.89 14.37 -12.59
N THR A 135 5.76 14.82 -13.11
CA THR A 135 5.57 16.22 -13.52
C THR A 135 5.22 17.12 -12.33
N ASP A 136 5.26 18.44 -12.50
CA ASP A 136 4.88 19.37 -11.44
C ASP A 136 3.37 19.27 -11.11
N GLU A 137 2.54 19.00 -12.10
CA GLU A 137 1.10 18.76 -11.96
C GLU A 137 0.84 17.47 -11.19
N GLU A 138 1.58 16.40 -11.48
CA GLU A 138 1.50 15.15 -10.72
C GLU A 138 1.93 15.35 -9.25
N ILE A 139 2.95 16.17 -8.99
CA ILE A 139 3.38 16.51 -7.63
C ILE A 139 2.29 17.28 -6.87
N LEU A 140 1.60 18.21 -7.54
CA LEU A 140 0.44 18.89 -6.97
C LEU A 140 -0.70 17.92 -6.66
N HIS A 141 -0.99 17.01 -7.57
CA HIS A 141 -2.00 15.97 -7.40
C HIS A 141 -1.67 15.03 -6.23
N ILE A 142 -0.39 14.69 -6.04
CA ILE A 142 0.08 13.93 -4.87
C ILE A 142 -0.25 14.68 -3.57
N ASP A 143 0.07 15.98 -3.48
CA ASP A 143 -0.25 16.81 -2.30
C ASP A 143 -1.76 16.78 -2.00
N ASP A 144 -2.57 17.03 -3.02
CA ASP A 144 -4.03 17.09 -2.90
C ASP A 144 -4.60 15.76 -2.37
N ASN A 145 -4.14 14.62 -2.88
CA ASN A 145 -4.61 13.32 -2.43
C ASN A 145 -4.11 12.94 -1.04
N LEU A 146 -2.86 13.28 -0.69
CA LEU A 146 -2.29 12.94 0.62
C LEU A 146 -2.86 13.79 1.76
N ARG A 147 -3.50 14.92 1.46
CA ARG A 147 -4.27 15.71 2.44
C ARG A 147 -5.60 15.05 2.82
N GLY A 148 -5.95 13.92 2.23
CA GLY A 148 -7.10 13.11 2.62
C GLY A 148 -8.34 13.40 1.80
N PHE A 149 -9.45 12.82 2.24
CA PHE A 149 -10.75 12.98 1.60
C PHE A 149 -11.18 14.44 1.49
N ASN A 150 -11.63 14.84 0.30
CA ASN A 150 -12.16 16.15 -0.04
C ASN A 150 -13.52 16.01 -0.76
N ALA A 151 -14.47 16.86 -0.40
CA ALA A 151 -15.79 16.93 -1.01
C ALA A 151 -16.29 18.38 -1.04
N PRO A 152 -17.16 18.77 -1.99
CA PRO A 152 -17.66 20.14 -2.08
C PRO A 152 -18.35 20.66 -0.81
N ASP A 153 -19.00 19.77 -0.06
CA ASP A 153 -19.70 20.06 1.18
C ASP A 153 -18.82 19.82 2.43
N LEU A 154 -17.53 19.52 2.27
CA LEU A 154 -16.63 19.24 3.39
C LEU A 154 -16.43 20.51 4.25
N PRO A 155 -16.85 20.50 5.53
CA PRO A 155 -16.65 21.67 6.37
C PRO A 155 -15.16 22.00 6.56
N LYS A 156 -14.82 23.30 6.65
CA LYS A 156 -13.43 23.77 6.75
C LYS A 156 -12.64 23.15 7.91
N ARG A 157 -13.31 22.73 8.99
CA ARG A 157 -12.68 22.04 10.12
C ARG A 157 -12.09 20.68 9.76
N TYR A 158 -12.59 20.06 8.70
CA TYR A 158 -12.09 18.79 8.18
C TYR A 158 -11.05 18.95 7.07
N THR A 159 -10.90 20.14 6.49
CA THR A 159 -9.85 20.43 5.51
C THR A 159 -8.50 20.24 6.20
N ARG A 160 -7.74 19.21 5.77
CA ARG A 160 -6.55 18.81 6.50
C ARG A 160 -5.34 19.62 6.03
N ARG A 161 -4.70 20.27 6.99
CA ARG A 161 -3.34 20.83 6.84
C ARG A 161 -2.26 19.76 7.00
N VAL A 162 -2.67 18.58 7.47
CA VAL A 162 -1.81 17.44 7.76
C VAL A 162 -1.87 16.49 6.58
N ILE A 163 -0.72 16.13 6.05
CA ILE A 163 -0.60 15.01 5.13
C ILE A 163 -0.66 13.72 5.93
N HIS A 164 -1.57 12.84 5.53
CA HIS A 164 -1.69 11.52 6.13
C HIS A 164 -0.81 10.54 5.39
N LEU A 165 0.18 10.06 6.13
CA LEU A 165 1.03 8.97 5.70
C LEU A 165 0.61 7.71 6.45
N PRO A 166 0.98 6.52 5.96
CA PRO A 166 0.68 5.28 6.66
C PRO A 166 1.17 5.36 8.12
N GLY A 167 0.24 5.36 9.08
CA GLY A 167 0.51 5.41 10.52
C GLY A 167 1.05 6.73 11.09
N ARG A 168 1.10 7.84 10.33
CA ARG A 168 1.53 9.14 10.87
C ARG A 168 0.88 10.32 10.14
N GLY A 169 0.53 11.38 10.88
CA GLY A 169 0.22 12.69 10.31
C GLY A 169 1.46 13.59 10.31
N VAL A 170 1.73 14.26 9.19
CA VAL A 170 2.80 15.26 9.08
C VAL A 170 2.18 16.61 8.78
N LEU A 171 2.41 17.57 9.67
CA LEU A 171 2.04 18.96 9.44
C LEU A 171 3.10 19.61 8.55
N ILE A 172 2.73 19.90 7.30
CA ILE A 172 3.58 20.58 6.32
C ILE A 172 2.72 21.46 5.40
N SER A 173 3.24 22.64 5.08
CA SER A 173 2.58 23.53 4.12
C SER A 173 2.62 22.93 2.71
N ARG A 174 1.72 23.37 1.84
CA ARG A 174 1.74 22.93 0.44
C ARG A 174 3.07 23.26 -0.22
N ASP A 175 3.50 24.52 -0.13
CA ASP A 175 4.74 24.98 -0.78
C ASP A 175 5.96 24.18 -0.31
N GLU A 176 6.09 23.96 0.99
CA GLU A 176 7.19 23.17 1.53
C GLU A 176 7.14 21.72 1.03
N PHE A 177 5.94 21.12 0.93
CA PHE A 177 5.81 19.76 0.41
C PHE A 177 6.23 19.68 -1.07
N LEU A 178 5.72 20.60 -1.89
CA LEU A 178 6.01 20.64 -3.33
C LEU A 178 7.50 20.86 -3.59
N GLU A 179 8.13 21.82 -2.89
CA GLU A 179 9.57 22.07 -3.00
C GLU A 179 10.39 20.82 -2.69
N GLN A 180 9.99 20.07 -1.67
CA GLN A 180 10.69 18.87 -1.27
C GLN A 180 10.54 17.71 -2.24
N VAL A 181 9.34 17.47 -2.77
CA VAL A 181 9.15 16.44 -3.81
C VAL A 181 9.91 16.79 -5.07
N LYS A 182 9.91 18.06 -5.50
CA LYS A 182 10.71 18.53 -6.63
C LYS A 182 12.20 18.34 -6.38
N ALA A 183 12.69 18.62 -5.18
CA ALA A 183 14.07 18.38 -4.81
C ALA A 183 14.43 16.88 -4.86
N MET A 184 13.55 16.00 -4.37
CA MET A 184 13.78 14.55 -4.46
C MET A 184 13.83 14.06 -5.91
N ARG A 185 12.91 14.53 -6.76
CA ARG A 185 12.91 14.24 -8.20
C ARG A 185 14.22 14.66 -8.87
N ALA A 186 14.75 15.84 -8.55
CA ALA A 186 15.99 16.35 -9.13
C ALA A 186 17.23 15.53 -8.73
N GLU A 187 17.17 14.83 -7.60
CA GLU A 187 18.31 14.12 -7.01
C GLU A 187 18.33 12.62 -7.34
N THR A 188 17.35 12.07 -8.09
CA THR A 188 17.23 10.60 -8.28
C THR A 188 18.45 9.94 -8.91
N ASN A 189 19.24 10.69 -9.70
CA ASN A 189 20.43 10.18 -10.38
C ASN A 189 21.75 10.60 -9.70
N THR A 190 21.70 11.13 -8.47
CA THR A 190 22.89 11.60 -7.73
C THR A 190 23.27 10.63 -6.60
N LEU A 191 24.42 10.84 -5.97
CA LEU A 191 24.81 10.11 -4.76
C LEU A 191 23.77 10.29 -3.63
N LEU A 192 23.19 11.49 -3.53
CA LEU A 192 22.11 11.75 -2.59
C LEU A 192 20.88 10.90 -2.96
N GLY A 193 20.55 10.79 -4.25
CA GLY A 193 19.55 9.85 -4.76
C GLY A 193 19.74 8.41 -4.30
N GLN A 194 20.99 7.90 -4.30
CA GLN A 194 21.26 6.55 -3.81
C GLN A 194 20.97 6.39 -2.32
N VAL A 195 21.33 7.40 -1.50
CA VAL A 195 21.00 7.41 -0.06
C VAL A 195 19.49 7.46 0.15
N LEU A 196 18.78 8.25 -0.66
CA LEU A 196 17.32 8.33 -0.66
C LEU A 196 16.68 6.99 -1.02
N LYS A 197 17.17 6.34 -2.09
CA LYS A 197 16.70 5.01 -2.50
C LYS A 197 16.87 3.98 -1.39
N ALA A 198 18.01 3.98 -0.68
CA ALA A 198 18.25 3.08 0.44
C ALA A 198 17.32 3.36 1.64
N ALA A 199 16.99 4.62 1.90
CA ALA A 199 16.00 4.99 2.91
C ALA A 199 14.59 4.50 2.53
N THR A 200 14.17 4.77 1.29
CA THR A 200 12.90 4.27 0.73
C THR A 200 12.81 2.75 0.79
N HIS A 201 13.91 2.04 0.49
CA HIS A 201 13.96 0.58 0.55
C HIS A 201 13.56 0.03 1.92
N ARG A 202 14.13 0.58 3.00
CA ARG A 202 13.82 0.14 4.37
C ARG A 202 12.35 0.34 4.76
N GLU A 203 11.72 1.35 4.18
CA GLU A 203 10.33 1.72 4.44
C GLU A 203 9.40 0.79 3.66
N VAL A 204 9.66 0.59 2.37
CA VAL A 204 9.01 -0.44 1.54
C VAL A 204 9.13 -1.81 2.21
N GLN A 205 10.35 -2.19 2.62
CA GLN A 205 10.63 -3.46 3.30
C GLN A 205 9.75 -3.67 4.53
N ARG A 206 9.64 -2.67 5.41
CA ARG A 206 8.77 -2.75 6.60
C ARG A 206 7.30 -2.97 6.25
N ASN A 207 6.81 -2.30 5.22
CA ASN A 207 5.42 -2.42 4.79
C ASN A 207 5.14 -3.80 4.19
N VAL A 208 6.01 -4.22 3.26
CA VAL A 208 5.88 -5.51 2.57
C VAL A 208 6.01 -6.65 3.56
N HIS A 209 7.02 -6.64 4.44
CA HIS A 209 7.22 -7.67 5.45
C HIS A 209 5.99 -7.80 6.35
N ARG A 210 5.50 -6.67 6.89
CA ARG A 210 4.29 -6.67 7.71
C ARG A 210 3.10 -7.23 6.94
N ARG A 211 2.91 -6.79 5.70
CA ARG A 211 1.78 -7.23 4.88
C ARG A 211 1.82 -8.72 4.59
N ILE A 212 2.97 -9.22 4.13
CA ILE A 212 3.14 -10.62 3.76
C ILE A 212 3.03 -11.50 5.00
N ARG A 213 3.57 -11.08 6.15
CA ARG A 213 3.38 -11.79 7.42
C ARG A 213 1.90 -11.87 7.79
N ASP A 214 1.21 -10.74 7.85
CA ASP A 214 -0.22 -10.69 8.22
C ASP A 214 -1.07 -11.56 7.28
N LEU A 215 -0.77 -11.56 5.97
CA LEU A 215 -1.43 -12.40 4.97
C LEU A 215 -1.11 -13.89 5.16
N SER A 216 0.17 -14.22 5.39
CA SER A 216 0.60 -15.62 5.60
C SER A 216 0.00 -16.21 6.87
N GLU A 217 -0.23 -15.39 7.90
CA GLU A 217 -0.89 -15.83 9.14
C GLU A 217 -2.41 -15.95 9.00
N ALA A 218 -3.07 -15.03 8.29
CA ALA A 218 -4.53 -14.97 8.22
C ALA A 218 -5.16 -15.82 7.11
N VAL A 219 -4.49 -15.92 5.96
CA VAL A 219 -4.93 -16.63 4.74
C VAL A 219 -3.80 -17.51 4.18
N PRO A 220 -3.27 -18.45 5.00
CA PRO A 220 -2.12 -19.28 4.63
C PRO A 220 -2.37 -20.06 3.34
N GLU A 221 -3.60 -20.49 3.06
CA GLU A 221 -3.95 -21.21 1.83
C GLU A 221 -3.65 -20.42 0.53
N LYS A 222 -3.53 -19.09 0.62
CA LYS A 222 -3.20 -18.21 -0.51
C LYS A 222 -1.73 -17.76 -0.50
N PHE A 223 -1.15 -17.54 0.68
CA PHE A 223 0.20 -16.97 0.83
C PHE A 223 1.20 -17.93 1.49
N VAL A 224 0.93 -19.24 1.47
CA VAL A 224 1.78 -20.26 2.11
C VAL A 224 3.22 -20.18 1.61
N GLY A 225 4.16 -20.14 2.55
CA GLY A 225 5.59 -20.13 2.27
C GLY A 225 6.14 -18.80 1.75
N ALA A 226 5.33 -17.74 1.66
CA ALA A 226 5.84 -16.39 1.45
C ALA A 226 6.50 -15.83 2.72
N TRP A 227 5.97 -16.18 3.90
CA TRP A 227 6.54 -15.90 5.22
C TRP A 227 6.61 -17.16 6.07
N ASP A 228 7.74 -17.39 6.73
CA ASP A 228 7.88 -18.37 7.80
C ASP A 228 7.39 -17.74 9.10
N THR A 229 6.11 -17.98 9.41
CA THR A 229 5.44 -17.47 10.62
C THR A 229 5.99 -18.08 11.92
N THR A 230 6.75 -19.18 11.85
CA THR A 230 7.32 -19.84 13.03
C THR A 230 8.62 -19.17 13.49
N ASN A 231 9.44 -18.73 12.53
CA ASN A 231 10.73 -18.09 12.80
C ASN A 231 10.74 -16.58 12.50
N ASP A 232 9.58 -16.00 12.19
CA ASP A 232 9.37 -14.59 11.78
C ASP A 232 10.39 -14.11 10.72
N ARG A 233 10.52 -14.88 9.65
CA ARG A 233 11.46 -14.62 8.55
C ARG A 233 10.84 -14.89 7.19
N GLU A 234 11.57 -14.52 6.16
CA GLU A 234 11.22 -14.84 4.77
C GLU A 234 11.07 -16.35 4.55
N GLY A 235 9.98 -16.74 3.89
CA GLY A 235 9.71 -18.14 3.55
C GLY A 235 10.42 -18.59 2.28
N ASP A 236 10.38 -19.89 2.00
CA ASP A 236 11.08 -20.54 0.90
C ASP A 236 10.34 -20.51 -0.43
N ARG A 237 9.02 -20.23 -0.44
CA ARG A 237 8.21 -20.23 -1.65
C ARG A 237 8.12 -18.87 -2.32
N GLY A 238 8.25 -17.78 -1.57
CA GLY A 238 8.08 -16.43 -2.11
C GLY A 238 6.66 -16.14 -2.62
N VAL A 239 6.53 -15.12 -3.48
CA VAL A 239 5.24 -14.65 -4.02
C VAL A 239 5.21 -14.73 -5.56
N THR A 240 4.02 -14.97 -6.12
CA THR A 240 3.81 -14.93 -7.57
C THR A 240 3.70 -13.49 -8.10
N PRO A 241 3.84 -13.25 -9.41
CA PRO A 241 3.62 -11.94 -10.01
C PRO A 241 2.25 -11.32 -9.65
N LEU A 242 1.16 -12.11 -9.67
CA LEU A 242 -0.17 -11.60 -9.31
C LEU A 242 -0.26 -11.22 -7.83
N GLN A 243 0.35 -12.00 -6.94
CA GLN A 243 0.45 -11.67 -5.52
C GLN A 243 1.28 -10.40 -5.28
N ALA A 244 2.40 -10.25 -5.99
CA ALA A 244 3.23 -9.06 -5.94
C ALA A 244 2.45 -7.79 -6.32
N VAL A 245 1.61 -7.85 -7.38
CA VAL A 245 0.72 -6.72 -7.77
C VAL A 245 -0.27 -6.38 -6.65
N LEU A 246 -0.90 -7.37 -6.02
CA LEU A 246 -1.84 -7.12 -4.92
C LEU A 246 -1.14 -6.52 -3.69
N ILE A 247 0.07 -6.99 -3.37
CA ILE A 247 0.88 -6.43 -2.27
C ILE A 247 1.30 -4.98 -2.61
N ALA A 248 1.71 -4.71 -3.86
CA ALA A 248 2.02 -3.36 -4.32
C ALA A 248 0.83 -2.41 -4.12
N TYR A 249 -0.37 -2.85 -4.50
CA TYR A 249 -1.62 -2.11 -4.29
C TYR A 249 -1.82 -1.80 -2.81
N SER A 250 -1.67 -2.83 -1.98
CA SER A 250 -1.89 -2.72 -0.55
C SER A 250 -0.91 -1.78 0.16
N VAL A 251 0.34 -1.75 -0.29
CA VAL A 251 1.36 -0.81 0.21
C VAL A 251 1.04 0.61 -0.27
N ALA A 252 0.76 0.79 -1.55
CA ALA A 252 0.53 2.11 -2.15
C ALA A 252 -0.77 2.78 -1.69
N SER A 253 -1.81 2.01 -1.43
CA SER A 253 -3.13 2.50 -0.97
C SER A 253 -3.26 2.55 0.55
N SER A 254 -2.31 1.98 1.29
CA SER A 254 -2.44 1.66 2.72
C SER A 254 -3.62 0.74 3.06
N ASP A 255 -4.25 0.13 2.06
CA ASP A 255 -5.33 -0.82 2.28
C ASP A 255 -4.78 -2.09 2.93
N LEU A 256 -5.33 -2.47 4.09
CA LEU A 256 -4.89 -3.67 4.80
C LEU A 256 -5.29 -4.98 4.12
N LEU A 257 -6.02 -4.93 3.00
CA LEU A 257 -6.67 -6.07 2.35
C LEU A 257 -7.67 -6.78 3.27
N SER A 258 -8.02 -6.12 4.37
CA SER A 258 -8.98 -6.54 5.36
C SER A 258 -10.35 -5.98 5.04
N ASP A 259 -11.38 -6.56 5.64
CA ASP A 259 -12.79 -6.23 5.42
C ASP A 259 -13.26 -6.63 4.03
N SER A 260 -14.44 -7.24 3.96
CA SER A 260 -15.21 -7.32 2.73
C SER A 260 -15.68 -5.94 2.28
N GLU A 261 -16.18 -5.83 1.06
CA GLU A 261 -16.81 -4.61 0.53
C GLU A 261 -17.88 -4.06 1.48
N ALA A 262 -18.76 -4.93 1.98
CA ALA A 262 -19.81 -4.55 2.94
C ALA A 262 -19.23 -4.05 4.28
N ASN A 263 -18.16 -4.68 4.77
CA ASN A 263 -17.49 -4.27 6.01
C ASN A 263 -16.75 -2.93 5.83
N LEU A 264 -16.18 -2.66 4.65
CA LEU A 264 -15.63 -1.35 4.31
C LEU A 264 -16.72 -0.27 4.30
N THR A 265 -17.88 -0.52 3.69
CA THR A 265 -19.01 0.42 3.74
C THR A 265 -19.42 0.73 5.17
N LYS A 266 -19.50 -0.29 6.03
CA LYS A 266 -19.79 -0.11 7.47
C LYS A 266 -18.70 0.72 8.16
N ARG A 267 -17.42 0.47 7.86
CA ARG A 267 -16.30 1.24 8.41
C ARG A 267 -16.32 2.70 7.98
N MET A 268 -16.65 3.00 6.72
CA MET A 268 -16.81 4.37 6.25
C MET A 268 -17.94 5.10 6.99
N LYS A 269 -19.11 4.45 7.17
CA LYS A 269 -20.20 5.00 7.99
C LYS A 269 -19.78 5.24 9.44
N GLY A 270 -18.99 4.32 10.01
CA GLY A 270 -18.40 4.48 11.34
C GLY A 270 -17.46 5.70 11.43
N ASN A 271 -16.60 5.90 10.43
CA ASN A 271 -15.74 7.07 10.32
C ASN A 271 -16.55 8.37 10.24
N GLN A 272 -17.60 8.39 9.43
CA GLN A 272 -18.51 9.54 9.32
C GLN A 272 -19.10 9.92 10.69
N ALA A 273 -19.69 8.93 11.37
CA ALA A 273 -20.33 9.14 12.67
C ALA A 273 -19.31 9.58 13.73
N GLY A 274 -18.13 8.96 13.73
CA GLY A 274 -17.04 9.31 14.65
C GLY A 274 -16.55 10.74 14.46
N LEU A 275 -16.23 11.13 13.23
CA LEU A 275 -15.77 12.47 12.89
C LEU A 275 -16.83 13.53 13.18
N THR A 276 -18.09 13.26 12.81
CA THR A 276 -19.22 14.15 13.10
C THR A 276 -19.37 14.38 14.60
N ARG A 277 -19.31 13.31 15.40
CA ARG A 277 -19.43 13.40 16.86
C ARG A 277 -18.27 14.18 17.50
N ILE A 278 -17.04 13.97 17.04
CA ILE A 278 -15.85 14.61 17.61
C ILE A 278 -15.83 16.11 17.29
N ASN A 279 -16.20 16.49 16.06
CA ASN A 279 -16.05 17.86 15.60
C ASN A 279 -17.32 18.71 15.68
N GLY A 280 -18.48 18.10 15.95
CA GLY A 280 -19.77 18.77 16.09
C GLY A 280 -20.39 19.25 14.78
N GLU A 281 -19.78 18.95 13.64
CA GLU A 281 -20.24 19.31 12.29
C GLU A 281 -20.41 18.04 11.46
N ARG A 282 -21.43 17.97 10.61
CA ARG A 282 -21.69 16.78 9.78
C ARG A 282 -20.50 16.51 8.85
N TYR A 283 -19.90 15.33 8.96
CA TYR A 283 -18.93 14.85 7.97
C TYR A 283 -19.68 14.33 6.73
N PRO A 284 -19.19 14.56 5.50
CA PRO A 284 -19.90 14.17 4.27
C PRO A 284 -20.25 12.69 4.23
N SER A 285 -21.32 12.35 3.51
CA SER A 285 -21.77 10.96 3.36
C SER A 285 -20.67 10.12 2.69
N PRO A 286 -20.48 8.84 3.09
CA PRO A 286 -19.62 7.93 2.35
C PRO A 286 -20.27 7.35 1.08
N GLU A 287 -21.56 7.63 0.85
CA GLU A 287 -22.27 7.14 -0.33
C GLU A 287 -21.68 7.72 -1.63
N GLY A 288 -21.45 6.85 -2.62
CA GLY A 288 -20.80 7.22 -3.87
C GLY A 288 -19.28 7.37 -3.78
N HIS A 289 -18.68 7.18 -2.60
CA HIS A 289 -17.24 7.26 -2.40
C HIS A 289 -16.61 5.88 -2.17
N LEU A 290 -15.33 5.79 -2.53
CA LEU A 290 -14.52 4.58 -2.36
C LEU A 290 -13.70 4.69 -1.08
N ALA A 291 -13.35 3.53 -0.50
CA ALA A 291 -12.63 3.50 0.76
C ALA A 291 -11.18 3.99 0.62
N TYR A 292 -10.52 3.65 -0.49
CA TYR A 292 -9.10 3.87 -0.75
C TYR A 292 -8.86 4.56 -2.10
N GLY A 293 -7.60 4.87 -2.41
CA GLY A 293 -7.20 5.42 -3.71
C GLY A 293 -7.39 6.93 -3.82
N VAL A 294 -7.58 7.42 -5.04
CA VAL A 294 -7.74 8.85 -5.32
C VAL A 294 -8.97 9.37 -4.60
N ASN A 295 -8.78 10.37 -3.74
CA ASN A 295 -9.83 10.90 -2.88
C ASN A 295 -10.54 9.82 -2.03
N GLY A 296 -9.80 8.81 -1.55
CA GLY A 296 -10.36 7.72 -0.73
C GLY A 296 -10.90 8.20 0.62
N TYR A 297 -12.09 7.73 0.98
CA TYR A 297 -12.84 8.14 2.18
C TYR A 297 -12.17 7.72 3.49
N ILE A 298 -11.57 6.51 3.52
CA ILE A 298 -10.80 6.02 4.67
C ILE A 298 -9.36 6.50 4.57
N THR A 299 -8.74 6.31 3.40
CA THR A 299 -7.37 6.76 3.14
C THR A 299 -7.26 7.17 1.68
N SER A 300 -6.90 8.43 1.48
CA SER A 300 -6.69 8.99 0.15
C SER A 300 -5.22 8.89 -0.22
N THR A 301 -4.93 8.39 -1.41
CA THR A 301 -3.59 8.23 -1.97
C THR A 301 -3.60 8.51 -3.47
N PRO A 302 -2.49 8.95 -4.07
CA PRO A 302 -2.38 9.17 -5.51
C PRO A 302 -2.20 7.83 -6.25
N LEU A 303 -3.11 6.89 -6.01
CA LEU A 303 -2.96 5.50 -6.48
C LEU A 303 -3.01 5.41 -8.00
N ASP A 304 -3.68 6.33 -8.67
CA ASP A 304 -3.69 6.47 -10.13
C ASP A 304 -2.30 6.69 -10.72
N LEU A 305 -1.38 7.36 -10.02
CA LEU A 305 0.01 7.53 -10.46
C LEU A 305 0.89 6.29 -10.21
N VAL A 306 0.46 5.40 -9.31
CA VAL A 306 1.18 4.17 -8.98
C VAL A 306 0.69 3.00 -9.84
N PHE A 307 -0.61 2.99 -10.14
CA PHE A 307 -1.28 1.95 -10.90
C PHE A 307 -1.65 2.39 -12.33
N ASP A 308 -0.96 3.41 -12.85
CA ASP A 308 -0.98 3.68 -14.29
C ASP A 308 -0.28 2.54 -15.08
N GLU A 309 -0.64 2.43 -16.35
CA GLU A 309 -0.15 1.36 -17.22
C GLU A 309 1.38 1.33 -17.33
N GLN A 310 2.02 2.50 -17.35
CA GLN A 310 3.46 2.61 -17.50
C GLN A 310 4.19 2.12 -16.26
N THR A 311 3.72 2.52 -15.07
CA THR A 311 4.32 2.20 -13.78
C THR A 311 4.15 0.72 -13.46
N ILE A 312 2.96 0.15 -13.70
CA ILE A 312 2.75 -1.28 -13.50
C ILE A 312 3.55 -2.12 -14.49
N ASN A 313 3.61 -1.74 -15.78
CA ASN A 313 4.44 -2.48 -16.73
C ASN A 313 5.93 -2.41 -16.37
N ARG A 314 6.41 -1.26 -15.85
CA ARG A 314 7.79 -1.15 -15.33
C ARG A 314 8.02 -2.08 -14.15
N MET A 315 7.07 -2.17 -13.23
CA MET A 315 7.14 -3.12 -12.11
C MET A 315 7.20 -4.57 -12.63
N LEU A 316 6.39 -4.90 -13.65
CA LEU A 316 6.40 -6.24 -14.26
C LEU A 316 7.72 -6.54 -14.97
N ASP A 317 8.37 -5.55 -15.61
CA ASP A 317 9.73 -5.70 -16.15
C ASP A 317 10.70 -6.13 -15.04
N HIS A 318 10.71 -5.40 -13.92
CA HIS A 318 11.56 -5.70 -12.76
C HIS A 318 11.26 -7.09 -12.16
N ILE A 319 9.98 -7.48 -12.08
CA ILE A 319 9.59 -8.83 -11.63
C ILE A 319 10.15 -9.90 -12.58
N GLN A 320 10.01 -9.69 -13.89
CA GLN A 320 10.45 -10.64 -14.90
C GLN A 320 11.98 -10.83 -14.85
N GLU A 321 12.74 -9.76 -14.68
CA GLU A 321 14.20 -9.80 -14.54
C GLU A 321 14.64 -10.64 -13.33
N ARG A 322 14.00 -10.45 -12.17
CA ARG A 322 14.30 -11.21 -10.96
C ARG A 322 13.89 -12.67 -11.10
N SER A 323 12.72 -12.94 -11.67
CA SER A 323 12.18 -14.30 -11.80
C SER A 323 12.92 -15.17 -12.82
N ALA A 324 13.78 -14.57 -13.64
CA ALA A 324 14.62 -15.26 -14.63
C ALA A 324 16.01 -15.64 -14.12
N SER A 325 16.45 -15.08 -12.98
CA SER A 325 17.77 -15.30 -12.36
C SER A 325 17.73 -16.44 -11.37
#